data_AF-A0A2V7KQQ7-F1
#
_entry.id   AF-A0A2V7KQQ7-F1
#
_cell.length_a   1.000
_cell.length_b   1.000
_cell.length_c   1.000
_cell.angle_alpha   90.00
_cell.angle_beta   90.00
_cell.angle_gamma   90.00
#
_symmetry.space_group_name_H-M   'P 1'
#
loop_
_entity.id
_entity.type
_entity.pdbx_description
1 polymer ?
#
loop_
_entity_poly.entity_id
_entity_poly.type
_entity_poly.pdbx_seq_one_letter_code
_entity_poly.pdbx_strand_id
1 'polypeptide(L)' 'MLHEDYDDALGTFQKVLMKEPANSLARINVGYICLKRRIFGEAIEHLSKAIRLDNDRKATLYAHFYLGLVYLQREMFEDA' A
#
# COMPACT_ATOMS: atom_id res chain seq x y z
N MET A 1 -19.95 0.64 -4.66
CA MET A 1 -19.20 1.82 -5.13
C MET A 1 -17.78 1.84 -4.57
N LEU A 2 -17.45 2.42 -3.40
CA LEU A 2 -16.04 2.50 -2.95
C LEU A 2 -15.29 1.14 -2.88
N HIS A 3 -15.98 0.06 -2.49
CA HIS A 3 -15.38 -1.29 -2.45
C HIS A 3 -15.09 -1.87 -3.84
N GLU A 4 -15.98 -1.66 -4.82
CA GLU A 4 -15.78 -2.13 -6.20
C GLU A 4 -14.63 -1.37 -6.87
N ASP A 5 -14.55 -0.06 -6.64
CA ASP A 5 -13.47 0.77 -7.19
C ASP A 5 -12.09 0.33 -6.68
N TYR A 6 -12.00 -0.18 -5.44
CA TYR A 6 -10.76 -0.71 -4.88
C TYR A 6 -10.37 -2.08 -5.43
N ASP A 7 -11.32 -2.97 -5.69
CA ASP A 7 -11.03 -4.29 -6.26
C ASP A 7 -10.56 -4.17 -7.71
N ASP A 8 -11.18 -3.29 -8.51
CA ASP A 8 -10.74 -3.00 -9.88
C ASP A 8 -9.36 -2.31 -9.91
N ALA A 9 -9.12 -1.38 -8.99
CA ALA A 9 -7.82 -0.73 -8.85
C ALA A 9 -6.73 -1.73 -8.46
N LEU A 10 -6.99 -2.63 -7.51
CA LEU A 10 -6.07 -3.69 -7.13
C LEU A 10 -5.75 -4.61 -8.32
N GLY A 11 -6.76 -5.04 -9.09
CA GLY A 11 -6.55 -5.84 -10.29
C GLY A 11 -5.69 -5.13 -11.33
N THR A 12 -5.84 -3.82 -11.48
CA THR A 12 -5.01 -3.00 -12.37
C THR A 12 -3.57 -2.90 -11.87
N PHE A 13 -3.36 -2.59 -10.60
CA PHE A 13 -2.02 -2.49 -10.02
C PHE A 13 -1.29 -3.83 -9.98
N GLN A 14 -2.00 -4.95 -9.78
CA GLN A 14 -1.42 -6.29 -9.89
C GLN A 14 -0.88 -6.56 -11.30
N LYS A 15 -1.62 -6.20 -12.35
CA LYS A 15 -1.13 -6.30 -13.74
C LYS A 15 0.10 -5.44 -13.98
N VAL A 16 0.17 -4.24 -13.39
CA VAL A 16 1.36 -3.39 -13.44
C VAL A 16 2.53 -4.07 -12.75
N LEU A 17 2.34 -4.60 -11.55
CA LEU A 17 3.38 -5.28 -10.77
C LEU A 17 3.84 -6.60 -11.40
N MET A 18 3.01 -7.25 -12.21
CA MET A 18 3.42 -8.41 -13.02
C MET A 18 4.40 -8.03 -14.13
N LYS A 19 4.20 -6.87 -14.78
CA LYS A 19 5.08 -6.37 -15.85
C LYS A 19 6.32 -5.67 -15.29
N GLU A 20 6.12 -4.92 -14.21
CA GLU A 20 7.14 -4.12 -13.54
C GLU A 20 7.16 -4.46 -12.04
N PRO A 21 7.79 -5.60 -11.67
CA PRO A 21 7.92 -5.98 -10.27
C PRO A 21 8.76 -5.00 -9.45
N ALA A 22 9.40 -4.01 -10.07
CA ALA A 22 10.14 -2.95 -9.38
C ALA A 22 9.34 -1.64 -9.27
N ASN A 23 8.07 -1.59 -9.66
CA ASN A 23 7.31 -0.33 -9.66
C ASN A 23 6.87 0.06 -8.23
N SER A 24 7.63 0.96 -7.59
CA SER A 24 7.37 1.43 -6.23
C SER A 24 6.04 2.19 -6.09
N LEU A 25 5.64 2.94 -7.12
CA LEU A 25 4.37 3.69 -7.11
C LEU A 25 3.17 2.73 -7.10
N ALA A 26 3.18 1.70 -7.96
CA ALA A 26 2.14 0.68 -7.97
C ALA A 26 2.06 -0.05 -6.63
N ARG A 27 3.21 -0.38 -6.01
CA ARG A 27 3.22 -0.99 -4.66
C ARG A 27 2.61 -0.09 -3.59
N ILE A 28 2.87 1.21 -3.63
CA ILE A 28 2.30 2.16 -2.68
C ILE A 28 0.80 2.26 -2.83
N ASN A 29 0.31 2.32 -4.06
CA ASN A 29 -1.12 2.38 -4.31
C ASN A 29 -1.83 1.11 -3.80
N VAL A 30 -1.24 -0.07 -4.00
CA VAL A 30 -1.74 -1.31 -3.38
C VAL A 30 -1.74 -1.20 -1.85
N GLY A 31 -0.63 -0.78 -1.26
CA GLY A 31 -0.53 -0.61 0.20
C GLY A 31 -1.54 0.39 0.77
N TYR A 32 -1.79 1.48 0.07
CA TYR A 32 -2.81 2.48 0.40
C TYR A 32 -4.23 1.91 0.33
N ILE A 33 -4.54 1.13 -0.71
CA ILE A 33 -5.84 0.47 -0.83
C ILE A 33 -6.03 -0.54 0.31
N CYS A 34 -5.01 -1.36 0.63
CA CYS A 34 -5.04 -2.28 1.76
C CYS A 34 -5.27 -1.53 3.09
N LEU A 35 -4.63 -0.37 3.31
CA LEU A 35 -4.89 0.51 4.45
C LEU A 35 -6.36 0.95 4.51
N LYS A 36 -6.93 1.41 3.39
CA LYS A 36 -8.35 1.83 3.34
C LYS A 36 -9.31 0.68 3.62
N ARG A 37 -8.94 -0.54 3.21
CA ARG A 37 -9.68 -1.77 3.51
C ARG A 37 -9.40 -2.32 4.92
N ARG A 38 -8.55 -1.67 5.72
CA ARG A 38 -8.15 -2.11 7.07
C ARG A 38 -7.40 -3.46 7.07
N ILE A 39 -6.83 -3.85 5.93
CA ILE A 39 -5.99 -5.04 5.77
C ILE A 39 -4.54 -4.63 6.08
N PHE A 40 -4.26 -4.43 7.37
CA PHE A 40 -3.01 -3.81 7.80
C PHE A 40 -1.76 -4.64 7.47
N GLY A 41 -1.85 -5.97 7.50
CA GLY A 41 -0.72 -6.85 7.18
C GLY A 41 -0.22 -6.67 5.74
N GLU A 42 -1.14 -6.73 4.77
CA GLU A 42 -0.81 -6.52 3.36
C GLU A 42 -0.35 -5.08 3.10
N ALA A 43 -0.97 -4.10 3.75
CA ALA A 43 -0.55 -2.71 3.64
C ALA A 43 0.93 -2.55 4.05
N ILE A 44 1.31 -3.10 5.21
CA ILE A 44 2.70 -3.05 5.70
C ILE A 44 3.64 -3.74 4.72
N GLU A 45 3.27 -4.92 4.21
CA GLU A 45 4.12 -5.68 3.31
C GLU A 45 4.42 -4.91 2.02
N HIS A 46 3.38 -4.37 1.37
CA HIS A 46 3.52 -3.63 0.11
C HIS A 46 4.29 -2.33 0.27
N LEU A 47 4.00 -1.56 1.33
CA LEU A 47 4.71 -0.31 1.63
C LEU A 47 6.18 -0.56 2.00
N SER A 48 6.46 -1.60 2.79
CA SER A 48 7.84 -1.97 3.14
C SER A 48 8.64 -2.43 1.92
N LYS A 49 8.00 -3.16 0.98
CA LYS A 49 8.64 -3.52 -0.29
C LYS A 49 8.94 -2.28 -1.14
N ALA A 50 8.07 -1.27 -1.17
CA ALA A 50 8.33 -0.03 -1.88
C ALA A 50 9.55 0.72 -1.29
N ILE A 51 9.67 0.78 0.03
CA ILE A 51 10.83 1.38 0.72
C ILE A 51 12.11 0.61 0.40
N ARG A 52 12.07 -0.73 0.42
CA ARG A 52 13.25 -1.57 0.12
C ARG A 52 13.75 -1.45 -1.31
N LEU A 53 12.87 -1.14 -2.27
CA LEU A 53 13.29 -0.92 -3.65
C LEU A 53 14.09 0.38 -3.80
N ASP A 54 13.72 1.41 -3.03
CA ASP A 54 14.34 2.73 -3.00
C ASP A 54 14.68 3.35 -4.37
N ASN A 55 13.86 3.03 -5.38
CA ASN A 55 14.12 3.45 -6.76
C ASN A 55 13.33 4.71 -7.17
N ASP A 56 12.42 5.17 -6.31
CA ASP A 56 11.67 6.40 -6.47
C ASP A 56 11.55 7.09 -5.11
N ARG A 57 12.19 8.25 -4.98
CA ARG A 57 12.23 9.01 -3.73
C ARG A 57 10.86 9.48 -3.26
N LYS A 58 9.95 9.82 -4.19
CA LYS A 58 8.57 10.22 -3.84
C LYS A 58 7.83 8.99 -3.33
N ALA A 59 7.99 7.86 -4.01
CA ALA A 59 7.42 6.61 -3.58
C ALA A 59 7.89 6.25 -2.16
N THR A 60 9.20 6.24 -1.90
CA THR A 60 9.74 5.97 -0.55
C THR A 60 9.14 6.91 0.51
N LEU A 61 9.02 8.21 0.22
CA LEU A 61 8.39 9.18 1.13
C LEU A 61 6.92 8.84 1.44
N TYR A 62 6.12 8.58 0.42
CA TYR A 62 4.71 8.20 0.61
C TYR A 62 4.56 6.86 1.32
N ALA A 63 5.47 5.92 1.06
CA ALA A 63 5.46 4.62 1.71
C ALA A 63 5.67 4.74 3.23
N HIS A 64 6.63 5.57 3.67
CA HIS A 64 6.82 5.87 5.08
C HIS A 64 5.60 6.56 5.70
N PHE A 65 5.04 7.55 4.99
CA PHE A 65 3.83 8.25 5.45
C PHE A 65 2.66 7.29 5.66
N TYR A 66 2.36 6.43 4.68
CA TYR A 66 1.27 5.46 4.79
C TYR A 66 1.55 4.38 5.82
N LEU A 67 2.79 3.96 6.04
CA LEU A 67 3.13 3.05 7.14
C LEU A 67 2.80 3.67 8.49
N GLY A 68 3.12 4.95 8.69
CA GLY A 68 2.74 5.67 9.91
C GLY A 68 1.23 5.66 10.14
N LEU A 69 0.45 5.88 9.08
CA LEU A 69 -1.02 5.80 9.16
C LEU A 69 -1.52 4.37 9.42
N VAL A 70 -0.87 3.35 8.85
CA VAL A 70 -1.21 1.95 9.13
C VAL A 70 -0.99 1.62 10.60
N TYR A 71 0.15 2.00 11.18
CA TYR A 71 0.42 1.71 12.60
C TYR A 71 -0.51 2.47 13.52
N LEU A 72 -0.70 3.78 13.31
CA LEU A 72 -1.67 4.58 14.07
C LEU A 72 -3.06 3.97 14.02
N GLN A 73 -3.52 3.62 12.81
CA GLN A 73 -4.84 3.05 12.64
C GLN A 73 -4.93 1.61 13.19
N ARG A 74 -3.85 0.83 13.20
CA ARG A 74 -3.85 -0.51 13.79
C ARG A 74 -3.95 -0.44 15.32
N GLU A 75 -3.17 0.45 15.95
CA GLU A 75 -3.20 0.68 17.40
C GLU A 75 -4.60 1.11 17.87
N MET A 76 -5.25 2.02 17.15
CA MET A 76 -6.64 2.44 17.45
C MET A 76 -7.66 1.30 17.45
N PHE A 77 -7.36 0.15 16.82
CA PHE A 77 -8.25 -1.02 16.80
C PHE A 77 -7.84 -2.07 17.82
N GLU A 78 -6.56 -2.12 18.18
CA GLU A 78 -6.11 -2.93 19.32
C GLU A 78 -6.68 -2.37 20.64
N ASP A 79 -6.93 -1.05 20.70
CA ASP A 79 -7.52 -0.36 21.86
C ASP A 79 -9.06 -0.38 21.93
N ALA A 80 -9.78 -0.90 20.91
CA ALA A 80 -11.24 -0.88 20.80
C ALA A 80 -11.90 -2.22 21.14
#